data_AF-A0A2E4AEN2-F1
#
_entry.id   AF-A0A2E4AEN2-F1
#
_cell.length_a   1.000
_cell.length_b   1.000
_cell.length_c   1.000
_cell.angle_alpha   90.00
_cell.angle_beta   90.00
_cell.angle_gamma   90.00
#
_symmetry.space_group_name_H-M   'P 1'
#
loop_
_entity.id
_entity.type
_entity.pdbx_description
1 polymer ?
#
loop_
_entity_poly.entity_id
_entity_poly.type
_entity_poly.pdbx_seq_one_letter_code
_entity_poly.pdbx_strand_id
1 'polypeptide(L)'
;MKIKSYGLVTGAYWSLTLTDGALRMVVLLHFHELGFGPLELSFLFLSYEFMGILTNLFGGIAGSKFGLEQTLKTGLLIQIFALIAISFVQPSWGKLLSVAFVMSCQAFSGIAKDLTKMSSKSAVKFVVPEDGSSGRQSRLFRWVAVLTGSKNALKGVGFFVGSALLSSCGYRASLLLLASIVAAALLTVLVWLDE
;
A
#
# COMPACT_ATOMS: atom_id res chain seq x y z
N MET A 1 4.80 22.29 -3.28
CA MET A 1 5.13 21.14 -4.16
C MET A 1 4.98 21.52 -5.63
N LYS A 2 5.99 21.25 -6.45
CA LYS A 2 5.92 21.39 -7.91
C LYS A 2 5.20 20.17 -8.52
N ILE A 3 4.76 20.25 -9.78
CA ILE A 3 4.15 19.12 -10.54
C ILE A 3 5.03 17.85 -10.47
N LYS A 4 6.36 18.01 -10.49
CA LYS A 4 7.33 16.92 -10.32
C LYS A 4 7.14 16.16 -9.00
N SER A 5 7.02 16.88 -7.88
CA SER A 5 6.80 16.30 -6.56
C SER A 5 5.48 15.51 -6.49
N TYR A 6 4.43 16.00 -7.16
CA TYR A 6 3.16 15.26 -7.24
C TYR A 6 3.28 13.96 -8.03
N GLY A 7 4.01 13.97 -9.16
CA GLY A 7 4.30 12.76 -9.93
C GLY A 7 5.02 11.71 -9.09
N LEU A 8 6.02 12.11 -8.31
CA LEU A 8 6.76 11.22 -7.40
C LEU A 8 5.88 10.63 -6.31
N VAL A 9 5.08 11.46 -5.63
CA VAL A 9 4.14 11.00 -4.58
C VAL A 9 3.10 10.05 -5.17
N THR A 10 2.55 10.39 -6.34
CA THR A 10 1.55 9.56 -7.03
C THR A 10 2.15 8.23 -7.49
N GLY A 11 3.38 8.25 -8.04
CA GLY A 11 4.10 7.05 -8.43
C GLY A 11 4.37 6.12 -7.23
N ALA A 12 4.83 6.69 -6.11
CA ALA A 12 5.01 5.92 -4.87
C ALA A 12 3.70 5.30 -4.37
N TYR A 13 2.59 6.03 -4.45
CA TYR A 13 1.27 5.53 -4.10
C TYR A 13 0.80 4.40 -5.02
N TRP A 14 1.08 4.51 -6.32
CA TRP A 14 0.78 3.49 -7.31
C TRP A 14 1.59 2.23 -7.09
N SER A 15 2.90 2.36 -6.83
CA SER A 15 3.74 1.22 -6.47
C SER A 15 3.21 0.50 -5.24
N LEU A 16 2.90 1.23 -4.16
CA LEU A 16 2.34 0.63 -2.96
C LEU A 16 0.98 -0.04 -3.24
N THR A 17 0.09 0.62 -3.97
CA THR A 17 -1.23 0.08 -4.34
C THR A 17 -1.13 -1.22 -5.14
N LEU A 18 -0.23 -1.26 -6.12
CA LEU A 18 0.00 -2.45 -6.95
C LEU A 18 0.53 -3.59 -6.07
N THR A 19 1.52 -3.32 -5.22
CA THR A 19 2.11 -4.34 -4.34
C THR A 19 1.17 -4.81 -3.24
N ASP A 20 0.28 -3.94 -2.73
CA ASP A 20 -0.79 -4.29 -1.78
C ASP A 20 -1.82 -5.22 -2.42
N GLY A 21 -2.23 -4.92 -3.65
CA GLY A 21 -3.07 -5.80 -4.45
C GLY A 21 -2.41 -7.17 -4.63
N ALA A 22 -1.17 -7.19 -5.08
CA ALA A 22 -0.41 -8.41 -5.28
C ALA A 22 -0.24 -9.24 -4.00
N LEU A 23 0.12 -8.59 -2.88
CA LEU A 23 0.25 -9.22 -1.57
C LEU A 23 -1.04 -9.95 -1.17
N ARG A 24 -2.20 -9.32 -1.39
CA ARG A 24 -3.50 -9.94 -1.08
C ARG A 24 -3.69 -11.25 -1.83
N MET A 25 -3.38 -11.29 -3.13
CA MET A 25 -3.51 -12.53 -3.91
C MET A 25 -2.45 -13.57 -3.57
N VAL A 26 -1.20 -13.15 -3.36
CA VAL A 26 -0.10 -14.06 -2.98
C VAL A 26 -0.43 -14.77 -1.66
N VAL A 27 -0.89 -14.04 -0.65
CA VAL A 27 -1.27 -14.61 0.66
C VAL A 27 -2.52 -15.46 0.53
N LEU A 28 -3.58 -14.95 -0.09
CA LEU A 28 -4.84 -15.68 -0.19
C LEU A 28 -4.67 -17.04 -0.89
N LEU A 29 -4.00 -17.05 -2.04
CA LEU A 29 -3.83 -18.26 -2.85
C LEU A 29 -2.86 -19.24 -2.20
N HIS A 30 -1.75 -18.76 -1.64
CA HIS A 30 -0.80 -19.63 -0.96
C HIS A 30 -1.43 -20.38 0.22
N PHE A 31 -2.17 -19.67 1.07
CA PHE A 31 -2.83 -20.32 2.22
C PHE A 31 -4.01 -21.19 1.80
N HIS A 32 -4.68 -20.86 0.70
CA HIS A 32 -5.69 -21.74 0.11
C HIS A 32 -5.08 -23.07 -0.37
N GLU A 33 -3.93 -23.04 -1.04
CA GLU A 33 -3.18 -24.24 -1.45
C GLU A 33 -2.70 -25.08 -0.26
N LEU A 34 -2.38 -24.44 0.87
CA LEU A 34 -2.06 -25.12 2.14
C LEU A 34 -3.29 -25.72 2.85
N GLY A 35 -4.50 -25.61 2.30
CA GLY A 35 -5.71 -26.20 2.85
C GLY A 35 -6.33 -25.40 4.01
N PHE A 36 -6.12 -24.08 4.05
CA PHE A 36 -6.80 -23.20 4.99
C PHE A 36 -8.25 -23.00 4.54
N GLY A 37 -9.18 -23.11 5.49
CA GLY A 37 -10.60 -22.95 5.23
C GLY A 37 -11.01 -21.48 4.99
N PRO A 38 -12.21 -21.22 4.45
CA PRO A 38 -12.66 -19.88 4.12
C PRO A 38 -12.62 -18.88 5.29
N LEU A 39 -12.95 -19.35 6.50
CA LEU A 39 -12.91 -18.53 7.70
C LEU A 39 -11.45 -18.18 8.12
N GLU A 40 -10.53 -19.13 7.97
CA GLU A 40 -9.12 -18.89 8.29
C GLU A 40 -8.51 -17.88 7.31
N LEU A 41 -8.84 -18.02 6.02
CA LEU A 41 -8.42 -17.09 4.97
C LEU A 41 -8.96 -15.67 5.19
N SER A 42 -10.21 -15.52 5.64
CA SER A 42 -10.77 -14.18 5.92
C SER A 42 -10.08 -13.51 7.12
N PHE A 43 -9.71 -14.29 8.14
CA PHE A 43 -8.98 -13.76 9.29
C PHE A 43 -7.61 -13.18 8.92
N LEU A 44 -6.90 -13.75 7.94
CA LEU A 44 -5.61 -13.23 7.49
C LEU A 44 -5.65 -11.73 7.16
N PHE A 45 -6.80 -11.21 6.70
CA PHE A 45 -6.97 -9.81 6.29
C PHE A 45 -7.70 -8.94 7.33
N LEU A 46 -8.16 -9.51 8.45
CA LEU A 46 -8.93 -8.77 9.45
C LEU A 46 -8.11 -7.65 10.09
N SER A 47 -6.91 -7.97 10.58
CA SER A 47 -6.01 -7.00 11.20
C SER A 47 -5.55 -5.92 10.22
N TYR A 48 -5.40 -6.27 8.94
CA TYR A 48 -5.09 -5.32 7.88
C TYR A 48 -6.18 -4.25 7.73
N GLU A 49 -7.45 -4.65 7.65
CA GLU A 49 -8.54 -3.66 7.50
C GLU A 49 -8.75 -2.87 8.78
N PHE A 50 -8.68 -3.53 9.95
CA PHE A 50 -8.83 -2.88 11.24
C PHE A 50 -7.76 -1.80 11.47
N MET A 51 -6.49 -2.12 11.24
CA MET A 51 -5.40 -1.16 11.38
C MET A 51 -5.45 -0.05 10.33
N GLY A 52 -5.96 -0.36 9.14
CA GLY A 52 -6.23 0.66 8.13
C GLY A 52 -7.27 1.69 8.60
N ILE A 53 -8.38 1.24 9.19
CA ILE A 53 -9.40 2.11 9.78
C ILE A 53 -8.80 2.99 10.87
N LEU A 54 -8.07 2.40 11.83
CA LEU A 54 -7.40 3.14 12.90
C LEU A 54 -6.42 4.19 12.35
N THR A 55 -5.57 3.78 11.41
CA THR A 55 -4.58 4.67 10.81
C THR A 55 -5.24 5.81 10.05
N ASN A 56 -6.34 5.56 9.35
CA ASN A 56 -7.09 6.60 8.65
C ASN A 56 -7.77 7.57 9.62
N LEU A 57 -8.19 7.12 10.80
CA LEU A 57 -8.79 7.96 11.84
C LEU A 57 -7.78 8.94 12.43
N PHE A 58 -6.58 8.46 12.80
CA PHE A 58 -5.54 9.29 13.43
C PHE A 58 -4.61 9.96 12.43
N GLY A 59 -4.62 9.48 11.20
CA GLY A 59 -3.63 9.83 10.21
C GLY A 59 -3.72 11.28 9.70
N GLY A 60 -4.89 11.91 9.78
CA GLY A 60 -5.03 13.34 9.55
C GLY A 60 -4.24 14.18 10.56
N ILE A 61 -4.18 13.72 11.81
CA ILE A 61 -3.38 14.35 12.88
C ILE A 61 -1.89 14.07 12.65
N ALA A 62 -1.53 12.85 12.27
CA ALA A 62 -0.15 12.52 11.96
C ALA A 62 0.37 13.34 10.76
N GLY A 63 -0.41 13.46 9.69
CA GLY A 63 -0.04 14.22 8.50
C GLY A 63 0.08 15.74 8.75
N SER A 64 -0.74 16.30 9.64
CA SER A 64 -0.63 17.73 10.01
C SER A 64 0.52 18.03 10.95
N LYS A 65 0.93 17.08 11.81
CA LYS A 65 2.05 17.24 12.74
C LYS A 65 3.42 16.91 12.14
N PHE A 66 3.53 15.84 11.38
CA PHE A 66 4.82 15.32 10.86
C PHE A 66 5.08 15.67 9.39
N GLY A 67 4.07 16.19 8.69
CA GLY A 67 4.15 16.48 7.26
C GLY A 67 3.80 15.27 6.38
N LEU A 68 3.31 15.57 5.18
CA LEU A 68 2.81 14.57 4.23
C LEU A 68 3.94 13.72 3.63
N GLU A 69 5.12 14.31 3.46
CA GLU A 69 6.29 13.62 2.94
C GLU A 69 6.80 12.55 3.90
N GLN A 70 7.01 12.90 5.17
CA GLN A 70 7.48 11.95 6.18
C GLN A 70 6.46 10.83 6.39
N THR A 71 5.17 11.17 6.35
CA THR A 71 4.08 10.19 6.38
C THR A 71 4.16 9.20 5.21
N LEU A 72 4.49 9.68 4.00
CA LEU A 72 4.67 8.84 2.81
C LEU A 72 5.87 7.90 2.96
N LYS A 73 7.04 8.46 3.31
CA LYS A 73 8.29 7.69 3.51
C LYS A 73 8.10 6.60 4.56
N THR A 74 7.44 6.94 5.68
CA THR A 74 7.11 6.00 6.75
C THR A 74 6.19 4.88 6.26
N GLY A 75 5.14 5.22 5.51
CA GLY A 75 4.23 4.22 4.94
C GLY A 75 4.96 3.22 4.03
N LEU A 76 5.82 3.70 3.14
CA LEU A 76 6.62 2.84 2.26
C LEU A 76 7.58 1.94 3.06
N LEU A 77 8.26 2.48 4.06
CA LEU A 77 9.17 1.71 4.91
C LEU A 77 8.44 0.59 5.68
N ILE A 78 7.28 0.89 6.27
CA ILE A 78 6.45 -0.09 6.96
C ILE A 78 5.98 -1.18 5.99
N GLN A 79 5.62 -0.83 4.74
CA GLN A 79 5.21 -1.83 3.75
C GLN A 79 6.36 -2.78 3.38
N ILE A 80 7.58 -2.25 3.19
CA ILE A 80 8.77 -3.07 2.92
C ILE A 80 9.00 -4.04 4.08
N PHE A 81 8.96 -3.54 5.32
CA PHE A 81 9.07 -4.37 6.52
C PHE A 81 8.00 -5.46 6.55
N ALA A 82 6.73 -5.13 6.30
CA ALA A 82 5.63 -6.09 6.30
C ALA A 82 5.81 -7.20 5.25
N LEU A 83 6.23 -6.85 4.03
CA LEU A 83 6.48 -7.79 2.94
C LEU A 83 7.66 -8.72 3.24
N ILE A 84 8.73 -8.19 3.83
CA ILE A 84 9.87 -9.00 4.26
C ILE A 84 9.46 -9.93 5.41
N ALA A 85 8.80 -9.41 6.44
CA ALA A 85 8.38 -10.16 7.62
C ALA A 85 7.45 -11.33 7.24
N ILE A 86 6.41 -11.06 6.44
CA ILE A 86 5.44 -12.09 6.04
C ILE A 86 6.06 -13.18 5.15
N SER A 87 7.21 -12.92 4.53
CA SER A 87 7.96 -13.90 3.73
C SER A 87 8.62 -15.02 4.55
N PHE A 88 8.73 -14.84 5.87
CA PHE A 88 9.31 -15.83 6.79
C PHE A 88 8.31 -16.85 7.34
N VAL A 89 7.02 -16.74 7.01
CA VAL A 89 6.06 -17.77 7.39
C VAL A 89 6.46 -19.10 6.77
N GLN A 90 6.39 -20.18 7.55
CA GLN A 90 6.78 -21.51 7.09
C GLN A 90 5.55 -22.42 6.93
N PRO A 91 5.47 -23.24 5.87
CA PRO A 91 4.37 -24.18 5.68
C PRO A 91 4.24 -25.24 6.79
N SER A 92 5.32 -25.49 7.54
CA SER A 92 5.36 -26.43 8.67
C SER A 92 4.66 -25.90 9.93
N TRP A 93 4.32 -24.62 9.98
CA TRP A 93 3.67 -24.04 11.15
C TRP A 93 2.23 -24.50 11.28
N GLY A 94 1.78 -24.69 12.52
CA GLY A 94 0.36 -24.92 12.79
C GLY A 94 -0.51 -23.76 12.29
N LYS A 95 -1.77 -24.05 11.94
CA LYS A 95 -2.68 -23.06 11.36
C LYS A 95 -2.84 -21.80 12.22
N LEU A 96 -3.03 -21.98 13.54
CA LEU A 96 -3.21 -20.87 14.48
C LEU A 96 -1.99 -19.92 14.50
N LEU A 97 -0.78 -20.48 14.56
CA LEU A 97 0.46 -19.70 14.55
C LEU A 97 0.62 -18.95 13.22
N SER A 98 0.35 -19.63 12.10
CA SER A 98 0.41 -19.03 10.77
C SER A 98 -0.57 -17.87 10.63
N VAL A 99 -1.83 -18.05 11.04
CA VAL A 99 -2.85 -16.99 11.02
C VAL A 99 -2.41 -15.82 11.89
N ALA A 100 -2.03 -16.06 13.15
CA ALA A 100 -1.63 -14.99 14.07
C ALA A 100 -0.42 -14.18 13.53
N PHE A 101 0.59 -14.87 13.00
CA PHE A 101 1.77 -14.23 12.42
C PHE A 101 1.43 -13.41 11.16
N VAL A 102 0.68 -14.01 10.23
CA VAL A 102 0.26 -13.33 8.99
C VAL A 102 -0.62 -12.13 9.32
N MET A 103 -1.58 -12.26 10.23
CA MET A 103 -2.41 -11.15 10.71
C MET A 103 -1.57 -10.02 11.30
N SER A 104 -0.52 -10.35 12.05
CA SER A 104 0.40 -9.36 12.62
C SER A 104 1.20 -8.63 11.53
N CYS A 105 1.67 -9.34 10.50
CA CYS A 105 2.34 -8.70 9.36
C CYS A 105 1.36 -7.84 8.53
N GLN A 106 0.15 -8.33 8.34
CA GLN A 106 -0.94 -7.67 7.61
C GLN A 106 -1.42 -6.39 8.32
N ALA A 107 -1.37 -6.34 9.65
CA ALA A 107 -1.58 -5.11 10.42
C ALA A 107 -0.64 -3.98 9.96
N PHE A 108 0.67 -4.27 9.85
CA PHE A 108 1.65 -3.30 9.36
C PHE A 108 1.35 -2.85 7.93
N SER A 109 0.97 -3.76 7.03
CA SER A 109 0.57 -3.40 5.67
C SER A 109 -0.69 -2.51 5.64
N GLY A 110 -1.65 -2.76 6.53
CA GLY A 110 -2.82 -1.90 6.72
C GLY A 110 -2.47 -0.47 7.13
N ILE A 111 -1.52 -0.31 8.07
CA ILE A 111 -0.97 1.00 8.47
C ILE A 111 -0.29 1.67 7.28
N ALA A 112 0.61 0.96 6.61
CA ALA A 112 1.37 1.47 5.47
C ALA A 112 0.47 1.99 4.34
N LYS A 113 -0.57 1.22 4.00
CA LYS A 113 -1.60 1.59 3.02
C LYS A 113 -2.22 2.94 3.33
N ASP A 114 -2.70 3.13 4.55
CA ASP A 114 -3.48 4.31 4.88
C ASP A 114 -2.63 5.56 5.12
N LEU A 115 -1.39 5.43 5.63
CA LEU A 115 -0.42 6.53 5.66
C LEU A 115 -0.14 7.05 4.23
N THR A 116 0.20 6.14 3.33
CA THR A 116 0.52 6.47 1.92
C THR A 116 -0.69 7.05 1.18
N LYS A 117 -1.90 6.54 1.46
CA LYS A 117 -3.17 7.05 0.90
C LYS A 117 -3.40 8.50 1.27
N MET A 118 -3.21 8.89 2.54
CA MET A 118 -3.49 10.27 2.96
C MET A 118 -2.50 11.26 2.36
N SER A 119 -1.20 10.94 2.35
CA SER A 119 -0.19 11.79 1.71
C SER A 119 -0.55 12.08 0.27
N SER A 120 -0.97 11.05 -0.47
CA SER A 120 -1.26 11.14 -1.90
C SER A 120 -2.56 11.88 -2.22
N LYS A 121 -3.61 11.66 -1.42
CA LYS A 121 -4.87 12.41 -1.57
C LYS A 121 -4.69 13.89 -1.25
N SER A 122 -3.89 14.22 -0.25
CA SER A 122 -3.59 15.60 0.11
C SER A 122 -2.67 16.27 -0.93
N ALA A 123 -1.77 15.51 -1.56
CA ALA A 123 -0.85 16.03 -2.59
C ALA A 123 -1.57 16.69 -3.78
N VAL A 124 -2.78 16.22 -4.14
CA VAL A 124 -3.60 16.78 -5.22
C VAL A 124 -3.89 18.27 -5.01
N LYS A 125 -4.07 18.70 -3.76
CA LYS A 125 -4.39 20.10 -3.43
C LYS A 125 -3.26 21.06 -3.80
N PHE A 126 -2.01 20.60 -3.83
CA PHE A 126 -0.85 21.43 -4.17
C PHE A 126 -0.63 21.58 -5.68
N VAL A 127 -1.25 20.74 -6.50
CA VAL A 127 -1.14 20.81 -7.98
C VAL A 127 -2.21 21.72 -8.57
N VAL A 128 -3.36 21.85 -7.90
CA VAL A 128 -4.44 22.73 -8.37
C VAL A 128 -4.22 24.13 -7.81
N PRO A 129 -4.00 25.15 -8.66
CA PRO A 129 -3.73 26.52 -8.23
C PRO A 129 -4.79 27.08 -7.29
N GLU A 130 -4.36 27.87 -6.32
CA GLU A 130 -5.24 28.65 -5.45
C GLU A 130 -5.67 29.96 -6.13
N ASP A 131 -6.38 29.87 -7.25
CA ASP A 131 -6.68 31.04 -8.09
C ASP A 131 -8.08 31.65 -7.86
N GLY A 132 -8.80 31.26 -6.79
CA GLY A 132 -10.12 31.80 -6.46
C GLY A 132 -11.21 31.60 -7.55
N SER A 133 -10.87 30.93 -8.64
CA SER A 133 -11.70 30.83 -9.83
C SER A 133 -12.84 29.82 -9.65
N SER A 134 -13.98 30.10 -10.26
CA SER A 134 -15.16 29.21 -10.29
C SER A 134 -14.86 27.81 -10.83
N GLY A 135 -13.76 27.65 -11.60
CA GLY A 135 -13.30 26.38 -12.17
C GLY A 135 -12.37 25.56 -11.27
N ARG A 136 -12.00 26.04 -10.07
CA ARG A 136 -11.07 25.33 -9.16
C ARG A 136 -11.63 24.01 -8.65
N GLN A 137 -12.88 24.00 -8.18
CA GLN A 137 -13.52 22.78 -7.68
C GLN A 137 -13.65 21.71 -8.76
N SER A 138 -13.99 22.09 -9.99
CA SER A 138 -14.05 21.18 -11.13
C SER A 138 -12.68 20.55 -11.45
N ARG A 139 -11.60 21.35 -11.41
CA ARG A 139 -10.22 20.83 -11.56
C ARG A 139 -9.83 19.89 -10.42
N LEU A 140 -10.11 20.25 -9.16
CA LEU A 140 -9.86 19.38 -8.01
C LEU A 140 -10.60 18.05 -8.14
N PHE A 141 -11.88 18.10 -8.50
CA PHE A 141 -12.69 16.91 -8.72
C PHE A 141 -12.09 16.01 -9.81
N ARG A 142 -11.69 16.59 -10.95
CA ARG A 142 -11.04 15.84 -12.05
C ARG A 142 -9.77 15.13 -11.59
N TRP A 143 -8.88 15.81 -10.86
CA TRP A 143 -7.64 15.21 -10.37
C TRP A 143 -7.88 14.13 -9.31
N VAL A 144 -8.83 14.35 -8.40
CA VAL A 144 -9.24 13.34 -7.42
C VAL A 144 -9.85 12.11 -8.12
N ALA A 145 -10.66 12.32 -9.15
CA ALA A 145 -11.26 11.24 -9.94
C ALA A 145 -10.18 10.43 -10.68
N VAL A 146 -9.22 11.10 -11.33
CA VAL A 146 -8.09 10.43 -12.01
C VAL A 146 -7.27 9.61 -11.02
N LEU A 147 -6.89 10.20 -9.87
CA LEU A 147 -6.11 9.50 -8.84
C LEU A 147 -6.85 8.28 -8.27
N THR A 148 -8.16 8.42 -8.03
CA THR A 148 -8.99 7.35 -7.47
C THR A 148 -9.21 6.23 -8.47
N GLY A 149 -9.49 6.58 -9.74
CA GLY A 149 -9.65 5.63 -10.83
C GLY A 149 -8.37 4.84 -11.11
N SER A 150 -7.24 5.53 -11.25
CA SER A 150 -5.95 4.88 -11.52
C SER A 150 -5.51 3.97 -10.38
N LYS A 151 -5.74 4.38 -9.11
CA LYS A 151 -5.48 3.53 -7.95
C LYS A 151 -6.34 2.24 -7.99
N ASN A 152 -7.63 2.33 -8.29
CA ASN A 152 -8.48 1.15 -8.35
C ASN A 152 -8.10 0.22 -9.51
N ALA A 153 -7.73 0.77 -10.67
CA ALA A 153 -7.20 -0.01 -11.79
C ALA A 153 -5.91 -0.75 -11.40
N LEU A 154 -4.97 -0.06 -10.75
CA LEU A 154 -3.72 -0.65 -10.27
C LEU A 154 -3.93 -1.71 -9.20
N LYS A 155 -4.94 -1.59 -8.34
CA LYS A 155 -5.32 -2.65 -7.40
C LYS A 155 -5.70 -3.92 -8.16
N GLY A 156 -6.50 -3.78 -9.22
CA GLY A 156 -6.88 -4.89 -10.11
C GLY A 156 -5.66 -5.51 -10.80
N VAL A 157 -4.80 -4.69 -11.41
CA VAL A 157 -3.52 -5.16 -12.00
C VAL A 157 -2.67 -5.88 -10.97
N GLY A 158 -2.58 -5.33 -9.75
CA GLY A 158 -1.86 -5.93 -8.63
C GLY A 158 -2.36 -7.35 -8.33
N PHE A 159 -3.66 -7.62 -8.39
CA PHE A 159 -4.18 -8.98 -8.20
C PHE A 159 -3.61 -9.96 -9.23
N PHE A 160 -3.62 -9.62 -10.51
CA PHE A 160 -3.04 -10.45 -11.56
C PHE A 160 -1.53 -10.62 -11.40
N VAL A 161 -0.81 -9.54 -11.09
CA VAL A 161 0.64 -9.58 -10.83
C VAL A 161 0.94 -10.51 -9.66
N GLY A 162 0.19 -10.43 -8.56
CA GLY A 162 0.37 -11.30 -7.39
C GLY A 162 0.16 -12.77 -7.71
N SER A 163 -0.93 -13.10 -8.42
CA SER A 163 -1.19 -14.47 -8.86
C SER A 163 -0.12 -14.99 -9.83
N ALA A 164 0.32 -14.17 -10.79
CA ALA A 164 1.36 -14.53 -11.75
C ALA A 164 2.72 -14.74 -11.06
N LEU A 165 3.10 -13.87 -10.12
CA LEU A 165 4.32 -14.01 -9.33
C LEU A 165 4.27 -15.30 -8.50
N LEU A 166 3.17 -15.55 -7.79
CA LEU A 166 3.02 -16.76 -6.98
C LEU A 166 3.19 -18.02 -7.83
N SER A 167 2.53 -18.07 -9.00
CA SER A 167 2.59 -19.23 -9.89
C SER A 167 3.97 -19.43 -10.55
N SER A 168 4.74 -18.36 -10.76
CA SER A 168 6.01 -18.42 -11.50
C SER A 168 7.24 -18.59 -10.60
N CYS A 169 7.26 -17.95 -9.43
CA CYS A 169 8.43 -17.93 -8.54
C CYS A 169 8.13 -18.36 -7.10
N GLY A 170 6.87 -18.64 -6.76
CA GLY A 170 6.47 -19.11 -5.44
C GLY A 170 6.33 -17.98 -4.40
N TYR A 171 5.83 -18.35 -3.21
CA TYR A 171 5.40 -17.39 -2.18
C TYR A 171 6.50 -16.43 -1.72
N ARG A 172 7.63 -16.97 -1.24
CA ARG A 172 8.71 -16.15 -0.67
C ARG A 172 9.35 -15.22 -1.70
N ALA A 173 9.67 -15.73 -2.89
CA ALA A 173 10.28 -14.91 -3.94
C ALA A 173 9.33 -13.80 -4.41
N SER A 174 8.03 -14.10 -4.55
CA SER A 174 7.00 -13.11 -4.87
C SER A 174 7.02 -11.94 -3.89
N LEU A 175 7.02 -12.23 -2.58
CA LEU A 175 7.02 -11.20 -1.55
C LEU A 175 8.28 -10.34 -1.54
N LEU A 176 9.46 -10.94 -1.74
CA LEU A 176 10.73 -10.21 -1.82
C LEU A 176 10.81 -9.33 -3.08
N LEU A 177 10.26 -9.79 -4.21
CA LEU A 177 10.13 -8.98 -5.43
C LEU A 177 9.21 -7.78 -5.20
N LEU A 178 8.05 -7.99 -4.56
CA LEU A 178 7.14 -6.90 -4.20
C LEU A 178 7.81 -5.91 -3.23
N ALA A 179 8.57 -6.41 -2.23
CA ALA A 179 9.33 -5.57 -1.31
C ALA A 179 10.36 -4.71 -2.05
N SER A 180 11.02 -5.29 -3.06
CA SER A 180 12.00 -4.60 -3.89
C SER A 180 11.36 -3.48 -4.73
N ILE A 181 10.14 -3.69 -5.24
CA ILE A 181 9.38 -2.65 -5.96
C ILE A 181 9.06 -1.48 -5.03
N VAL A 182 8.61 -1.74 -3.80
CA VAL A 182 8.34 -0.67 -2.82
C VAL A 182 9.63 0.01 -2.38
N ALA A 183 10.72 -0.74 -2.20
CA ALA A 183 12.03 -0.19 -1.88
C ALA A 183 12.56 0.75 -2.98
N ALA A 184 12.42 0.38 -4.25
CA ALA A 184 12.76 1.24 -5.37
C ALA A 184 11.91 2.52 -5.38
N ALA A 185 10.62 2.42 -5.06
CA ALA A 185 9.75 3.60 -4.93
C ALA A 185 10.19 4.51 -3.77
N LEU A 186 10.53 3.93 -2.61
CA LEU A 186 11.06 4.67 -1.46
C LEU A 186 12.38 5.35 -1.79
N LEU A 187 13.33 4.66 -2.42
CA LEU A 187 14.60 5.25 -2.86
C LEU A 187 14.37 6.41 -3.82
N THR A 188 13.45 6.25 -4.77
CA THR A 188 13.10 7.33 -5.71
C THR A 188 12.55 8.54 -4.96
N VAL A 189 11.67 8.34 -3.97
CA VAL A 189 11.16 9.42 -3.12
C VAL A 189 12.28 10.04 -2.28
N LEU A 190 13.18 9.26 -1.69
CA LEU A 190 14.27 9.77 -0.87
C LEU A 190 15.28 10.63 -1.65
N VAL A 191 15.54 10.28 -2.91
CA VAL A 191 16.54 10.96 -3.74
C VAL A 191 15.96 12.19 -4.46
N TRP A 192 14.69 12.13 -4.88
CA TRP A 192 14.14 13.11 -5.83
C TRP A 192 12.98 13.96 -5.28
N LEU A 193 12.44 13.64 -4.11
CA LEU A 193 11.42 14.48 -3.48
C LEU A 193 12.13 15.57 -2.67
N ASP A 194 12.26 16.75 -3.30
CA ASP A 194 12.72 17.97 -2.62
C ASP A 194 11.65 18.48 -1.65
N GLU A 195 12.09 19.00 -0.49
CA GLU A 195 11.25 19.69 0.52
C GLU A 195 10.54 20.95 -0.05
#